data_AF-X8DGC4-F1
#
_entry.id   AF-X8DGC4-F1
#
_cell.length_a   1.000
_cell.length_b   1.000
_cell.length_c   1.000
_cell.angle_alpha   90.00
_cell.angle_beta   90.00
_cell.angle_gamma   90.00
#
_symmetry.space_group_name_H-M   'P 1'
#
loop_
_entity.id
_entity.type
_entity.pdbx_description
1 polymer ?
#
loop_
_entity_poly.entity_id
_entity_poly.type
_entity_poly.pdbx_seq_one_letter_code
_entity_poly.pdbx_strand_id
1 'polypeptide(L)' 'MNTVEALDMERIWWPVPGAKDEAIRERFGLSPVRYYQKLNAIIETPEALAIDAQTVNRLRRIRGM' A
#
# COMPACT_ATOMS: atom_id res chain seq x y z
N MET A 1 -2.97 10.25 -1.80
CA MET A 1 -2.12 9.06 -1.65
C MET A 1 -1.24 8.93 -2.87
N ASN A 2 0.04 9.25 -2.71
CA ASN A 2 1.07 9.10 -3.74
C ASN A 2 1.75 7.72 -3.62
N THR A 3 2.49 7.32 -4.66
CA THR A 3 3.19 6.03 -4.72
C THR A 3 4.15 5.82 -3.55
N VAL A 4 4.95 6.83 -3.22
CA VAL A 4 5.91 6.78 -2.11
C VAL A 4 5.20 6.56 -0.77
N GLU A 5 4.11 7.29 -0.50
CA GLU A 5 3.39 7.17 0.77
C GLU A 5 2.70 5.82 0.93
N ALA A 6 2.17 5.26 -0.16
CA ALA A 6 1.55 3.94 -0.14
C ALA A 6 2.58 2.84 0.17
N LEU A 7 3.78 2.93 -0.41
CA LEU A 7 4.87 1.98 -0.16
C LEU A 7 5.46 2.15 1.25
N ASP A 8 5.60 3.37 1.74
CA ASP A 8 5.99 3.67 3.12
C ASP A 8 5.02 3.02 4.12
N MET A 9 3.71 3.16 3.88
CA MET A 9 2.67 2.58 4.73
C MET A 9 2.72 1.04 4.80
N GLU A 10 3.03 0.37 3.68
CA GLU A 10 3.23 -1.09 3.63
C GLU A 10 4.54 -1.55 4.28
N ARG A 11 5.51 -0.65 4.44
CA ARG A 11 6.79 -0.92 5.07
C ARG A 11 6.72 -0.83 6.60
N ILE A 12 5.71 -0.14 7.13
CA ILE A 12 5.44 -0.06 8.56
C ILE A 12 4.91 -1.41 9.06
N TRP A 13 5.49 -1.91 10.15
CA TRP A 13 4.96 -3.07 10.85
C TRP A 13 3.82 -2.66 11.76
N TRP A 14 2.64 -3.24 11.55
CA TRP A 14 1.44 -2.97 12.32
C TRP A 14 1.22 -4.08 13.35
N PRO A 15 1.36 -3.82 14.66
CA PRO A 15 1.31 -4.84 15.70
C PRO A 15 -0.09 -5.43 15.91
N VAL A 16 -1.15 -4.67 15.61
CA VAL A 16 -2.53 -5.09 15.83
C VAL A 16 -3.33 -5.07 14.52
N PRO A 17 -4.19 -6.09 14.30
CA PRO A 17 -5.13 -6.07 13.18
C PRO A 17 -6.08 -4.88 13.32
N GLY A 18 -6.23 -4.08 12.28
CA GLY A 18 -7.05 -2.86 12.27
C GLY A 18 -6.30 -1.54 12.53
N ALA A 19 -5.12 -1.55 13.18
CA ALA A 19 -4.34 -0.31 13.33
C ALA A 19 -3.89 0.25 11.98
N LYS A 20 -3.60 -0.64 11.02
CA LYS A 20 -3.32 -0.25 9.64
C LYS A 20 -4.52 0.43 9.01
N ASP A 21 -5.73 -0.12 9.18
CA ASP A 21 -6.96 0.41 8.62
C ASP A 21 -7.33 1.79 9.22
N GLU A 22 -7.12 1.97 10.52
CA GLU A 22 -7.29 3.24 11.21
C GLU A 22 -6.28 4.29 10.71
N ALA A 23 -4.99 3.93 10.68
CA ALA A 23 -3.96 4.82 10.17
C ALA A 23 -4.16 5.18 8.69
N ILE A 24 -4.70 4.27 7.87
CA ILE A 24 -5.08 4.55 6.49
C ILE A 24 -6.16 5.64 6.45
N ARG A 25 -7.18 5.54 7.32
CA ARG A 25 -8.25 6.53 7.41
C ARG A 25 -7.73 7.87 7.92
N GLU A 26 -6.87 7.88 8.94
CA GLU A 26 -6.32 9.12 9.49
C GLU A 26 -5.31 9.80 8.56
N ARG A 27 -4.36 9.05 7.99
CA ARG A 27 -3.27 9.60 7.17
C ARG A 27 -3.74 9.99 5.77
N PHE A 28 -4.66 9.21 5.19
CA PHE A 28 -5.10 9.43 3.80
C PHE A 28 -6.54 9.94 3.68
N GLY A 29 -7.34 9.90 4.74
CA GLY A 29 -8.77 10.23 4.66
C GLY A 29 -9.56 9.22 3.82
N LEU A 30 -9.04 8.00 3.63
CA LEU A 30 -9.61 7.00 2.74
C LEU A 30 -10.13 5.79 3.51
N SER A 31 -11.25 5.22 3.05
CA SER A 31 -11.66 3.90 3.50
C SER A 31 -10.61 2.85 3.09
N PRO A 32 -10.36 1.82 3.91
CA PRO A 32 -9.33 0.82 3.64
C PRO A 32 -9.51 0.10 2.31
N VAL A 33 -10.76 -0.18 1.95
CA VAL A 33 -11.11 -0.75 0.62
C VAL A 33 -10.61 0.14 -0.52
N ARG A 34 -10.80 1.46 -0.42
CA ARG A 34 -10.39 2.44 -1.43
C ARG A 34 -8.87 2.64 -1.43
N TYR A 35 -8.23 2.53 -0.27
CA TYR A 35 -6.77 2.49 -0.16
C TYR A 35 -6.20 1.30 -0.91
N TYR A 36 -6.68 0.08 -0.63
CA TYR A 36 -6.20 -1.11 -1.33
C TYR A 36 -6.47 -1.02 -2.82
N GLN A 37 -7.65 -0.58 -3.27
CA GLN A 37 -7.92 -0.34 -4.70
C GLN A 37 -6.92 0.61 -5.37
N LYS A 38 -6.52 1.70 -4.69
CA LYS A 38 -5.52 2.62 -5.23
C LYS A 38 -4.11 2.05 -5.16
N LEU A 39 -3.72 1.44 -4.04
CA LEU A 39 -2.44 0.76 -3.88
C LEU A 39 -2.26 -0.25 -5.00
N ASN A 40 -3.35 -0.95 -5.32
CA ASN A 40 -3.42 -1.95 -6.35
C ASN A 40 -3.08 -1.40 -7.73
N ALA A 41 -3.68 -0.27 -8.13
CA ALA A 41 -3.35 0.39 -9.37
C ALA A 41 -1.91 0.95 -9.37
N ILE A 42 -1.46 1.51 -8.24
CA ILE A 42 -0.11 2.06 -8.08
C ILE A 42 0.94 0.98 -8.27
N ILE A 43 0.81 -0.18 -7.59
CA ILE A 43 1.80 -1.24 -7.68
C ILE A 43 1.88 -1.82 -9.10
N GLU A 44 0.91 -1.60 -9.98
CA GLU A 44 0.94 -2.02 -11.39
C GLU A 44 1.72 -1.05 -12.29
N THR A 45 1.97 0.18 -11.83
CA THR A 45 2.73 1.18 -12.59
C THR A 45 4.24 0.94 -12.56
N PRO A 46 4.99 1.36 -13.61
CA PRO A 46 6.45 1.33 -13.62
C PRO A 46 7.08 2.29 -12.59
N GLU A 47 6.37 3.36 -12.20
CA GLU A 47 6.84 4.32 -11.18
C GLU A 47 7.01 3.66 -9.81
N ALA A 48 6.09 2.75 -9.44
CA ALA A 48 6.20 2.02 -8.19
C ALA A 48 7.41 1.08 -8.18
N LEU A 49 7.73 0.45 -9.32
CA LEU A 49 8.93 -0.37 -9.47
C LEU A 49 10.22 0.47 -9.38
N ALA A 50 10.20 1.69 -9.92
CA ALA A 50 11.34 2.60 -9.85
C ALA A 50 11.62 3.09 -8.41
N ILE A 51 10.58 3.20 -7.57
CA ILE A 51 10.71 3.60 -6.17
C ILE A 51 11.16 2.43 -5.30
N ASP A 52 10.42 1.30 -5.32
CA ASP A 52 10.75 0.14 -4.49
C ASP A 52 10.27 -1.17 -5.15
N ALA A 53 11.08 -1.69 -6.07
CA ALA A 53 10.77 -2.91 -6.79
C ALA A 53 10.56 -4.13 -5.88
N GLN A 54 11.25 -4.23 -4.74
CA GLN A 54 11.13 -5.38 -3.85
C GLN A 54 9.77 -5.43 -3.15
N THR A 55 9.35 -4.31 -2.57
CA THR A 55 8.04 -4.18 -1.90
C THR A 55 6.91 -4.35 -2.91
N VAL A 56 7.03 -3.74 -4.08
CA VAL A 56 6.04 -3.87 -5.17
C VAL A 56 5.89 -5.32 -5.63
N ASN A 57 7.00 -6.02 -5.89
CA ASN A 57 6.93 -7.42 -6.32
C ASN A 57 6.36 -8.34 -5.24
N ARG A 58 6.68 -8.09 -3.96
CA ARG A 58 6.09 -8.81 -2.83
C ARG A 58 4.56 -8.60 -2.77
N LEU A 59 4.10 -7.36 -2.87
CA LEU A 59 2.67 -7.02 -2.85
C LEU A 59 1.92 -7.61 -4.05
N ARG A 60 2.52 -7.55 -5.24
CA ARG A 60 1.96 -8.19 -6.45
C ARG A 60 1.80 -9.69 -6.25
N ARG A 61 2.79 -10.36 -5.65
CA ARG A 61 2.76 -11.81 -5.39
C ARG A 61 1.69 -12.20 -4.36
N ILE A 62 1.48 -11.39 -3.33
CA ILE A 62 0.45 -11.64 -2.30
C ILE A 62 -0.97 -11.50 -2.89
N ARG A 63 -1.15 -10.61 -3.88
CA ARG A 63 -2.46 -10.37 -4.52
C ARG A 63 -2.86 -11.39 -5.58
N GLY A 64 -1.89 -12.06 -6.19
CA GLY A 64 -2.10 -12.99 -7.30
C GLY A 64 -2.46 -14.42 -6.90
N MET A 65 -3.02 -14.63 -5.70
CA MET A 65 -3.46 -15.95 -5.20
C MET A 65 -4.94 -15.95 -4.89
#